data_AF-A0A1V6T0T9-F1
#
_entry.id   AF-A0A1V6T0T9-F1
#
_cell.length_a   1.000
_cell.length_b   1.000
_cell.length_c   1.000
_cell.angle_alpha   90.00
_cell.angle_beta   90.00
_cell.angle_gamma   90.00
#
_symmetry.space_group_name_H-M   'P 1'
#
loop_
_entity.id
_entity.type
_entity.pdbx_description
1 polymer ?
#
loop_
_entity_poly.entity_id
_entity_poly.type
_entity_poly.pdbx_seq_one_letter_code
_entity_poly.pdbx_strand_id
1 'polypeptide(L)'
;MTTLIPPLGGGDSLDHAITSFVNVHLPPSALLGDIKTPTDHQHFFSVISRVPIGTLSLSIGLLPAQKARTVIYAQYSMRRMVTDPSGHKVPIMSFRTQQLPLLRSLAQIKVLEKMAPWVIERFRNPTVDARVACHMTTCRSSEPATVC
;
A
#
# COMPACT_ATOMS: atom_id res chain seq x y z
N MET A 1 2.62 1.43 31.00
CA MET A 1 2.21 2.85 30.84
C MET A 1 1.96 3.09 29.37
N THR A 2 0.84 3.72 29.01
CA THR A 2 0.49 4.03 27.61
C THR A 2 0.40 5.53 27.44
N THR A 3 1.11 6.07 26.46
CA THR A 3 1.18 7.50 26.16
C THR A 3 0.70 7.73 24.74
N LEU A 4 -0.30 8.58 24.55
CA LEU A 4 -0.80 8.96 23.22
C LEU A 4 0.25 9.78 22.48
N ILE A 5 0.42 9.47 21.20
CA ILE A 5 1.26 10.22 20.28
C ILE A 5 0.41 11.37 19.71
N PRO A 6 0.99 12.55 19.43
CA PRO A 6 0.30 13.59 18.69
C PRO A 6 -0.29 13.07 17.37
N PRO A 7 -1.41 13.66 16.88
CA PRO A 7 -2.03 13.25 15.62
C PRO A 7 -1.01 13.21 14.48
N LEU A 8 -0.90 12.06 13.83
CA LEU A 8 -0.07 11.89 12.65
C LEU A 8 -0.85 12.44 11.45
N GLY A 9 -0.30 13.47 10.78
CA GLY A 9 -0.94 14.06 9.61
C GLY A 9 -1.25 13.00 8.55
N GLY A 10 -2.54 12.83 8.20
CA GLY A 10 -2.98 11.80 7.26
C GLY A 10 -4.23 11.02 7.68
N GLY A 11 -4.72 11.23 8.90
CA GLY A 11 -6.04 10.75 9.32
C GLY A 11 -6.16 10.72 10.84
N ASP A 12 -6.95 11.64 11.40
CA ASP A 12 -7.25 11.72 12.84
C ASP A 12 -8.14 10.56 13.34
N SER A 13 -8.25 9.46 12.58
CA SER A 13 -9.17 8.35 12.88
C SER A 13 -8.55 7.27 13.76
N LEU A 14 -7.25 7.32 14.06
CA LEU A 14 -6.56 6.32 14.87
C LEU A 14 -5.78 6.96 16.02
N ASP A 15 -6.09 6.52 17.24
CA ASP A 15 -5.34 6.89 18.45
C ASP A 15 -4.03 6.12 18.53
N HIS A 16 -3.00 6.66 17.88
CA HIS A 16 -1.66 6.09 17.94
C HIS A 16 -1.06 6.30 19.33
N ALA A 17 -0.54 5.23 19.94
CA ALA A 17 -0.01 5.26 21.30
C ALA A 17 1.27 4.43 21.44
N ILE A 18 2.16 4.87 22.31
CA ILE A 18 3.32 4.10 22.76
C ILE A 18 2.94 3.40 24.05
N THR A 19 3.07 2.08 24.09
CA THR A 19 2.85 1.29 25.31
C THR A 19 4.17 0.72 25.81
N SER A 20 4.55 1.08 27.04
CA SER A 20 5.74 0.61 27.71
C SER A 20 5.40 -0.43 28.78
N PHE A 21 6.16 -1.52 28.80
CA PHE A 21 6.06 -2.61 29.75
C PHE A 21 7.30 -2.60 30.65
N VAL A 22 7.10 -2.63 31.97
CA VAL A 22 8.19 -2.69 32.96
C VAL A 22 7.99 -3.96 33.78
N ASN A 23 8.92 -4.91 33.63
CA ASN A 23 8.92 -6.22 34.33
C ASN A 23 7.54 -6.93 34.36
N VAL A 24 6.87 -7.01 33.21
CA VAL A 24 5.57 -7.68 33.11
C VAL A 24 5.78 -9.19 32.95
N HIS A 25 5.31 -9.97 33.91
CA HIS A 25 5.32 -11.43 33.84
C HIS A 25 4.02 -11.94 33.20
N LEU A 26 4.16 -12.71 32.13
CA LEU A 26 3.03 -13.33 31.43
C LEU A 26 3.11 -14.85 31.58
N PRO A 27 1.96 -15.55 31.72
CA PRO A 27 1.95 -17.00 31.72
C PRO A 27 2.38 -17.53 30.34
N PRO A 28 2.92 -18.77 30.27
CA PRO A 28 3.24 -19.44 29.01
C PRO A 28 2.12 -19.43 27.96
N SER A 29 0.87 -19.52 28.41
CA SER A 29 -0.31 -19.49 27.56
C SER A 29 -0.56 -18.16 26.87
N ALA A 30 0.13 -17.08 27.25
CA ALA A 30 0.05 -15.78 26.59
C ALA A 30 0.88 -15.74 25.29
N LEU A 31 1.82 -16.67 25.10
CA LEU A 31 2.60 -16.77 23.87
C LEU A 31 1.77 -17.49 22.81
N LEU A 32 1.67 -16.88 21.62
CA LEU A 32 1.06 -17.53 20.46
C LEU A 32 2.08 -18.49 19.83
N GLY A 33 2.22 -19.70 20.39
CA GLY A 33 3.18 -20.71 19.94
C GLY A 33 3.75 -21.57 21.08
N ASP A 34 4.83 -22.30 20.80
CA ASP A 34 5.62 -23.03 21.81
C ASP A 34 6.68 -22.08 22.41
N ILE A 35 7.00 -22.25 23.70
CA ILE A 35 8.06 -21.50 24.40
C ILE A 35 9.45 -21.87 23.91
N LYS A 36 9.60 -23.05 23.30
CA LYS A 36 10.88 -23.56 22.85
C LYS A 36 11.54 -22.61 21.85
N THR A 37 12.85 -22.45 22.00
CA THR A 37 13.67 -21.63 21.10
C THR A 37 13.52 -22.13 19.66
N PRO A 38 13.15 -21.26 18.71
CA PRO A 38 13.08 -21.62 17.29
C PRO A 38 14.45 -22.10 16.80
N THR A 39 14.48 -23.25 16.14
CA THR A 39 15.74 -23.84 15.63
C THR A 39 16.05 -23.41 14.19
N ASP A 40 15.07 -22.86 13.47
CA ASP A 40 15.16 -22.55 12.04
C ASP A 40 14.55 -21.18 11.70
N HIS A 41 15.16 -20.46 10.77
CA HIS A 41 14.67 -19.20 10.18
C HIS A 41 13.29 -19.34 9.54
N GLN A 42 12.92 -20.52 9.06
CA GLN A 42 11.58 -20.75 8.50
C GLN A 42 10.47 -20.54 9.54
N HIS A 43 10.74 -20.84 10.81
CA HIS A 43 9.79 -20.61 11.90
C HIS A 43 9.49 -19.12 12.07
N PHE A 44 10.50 -18.26 11.97
CA PHE A 44 10.30 -16.80 12.01
C PHE A 44 9.35 -16.33 10.90
N PHE A 45 9.57 -16.74 9.65
CA PHE A 45 8.69 -16.37 8.53
C PHE A 45 7.27 -16.92 8.66
N SER A 46 7.10 -18.08 9.29
CA SER A 46 5.77 -18.61 9.64
C SER A 46 5.05 -17.69 10.64
N VAL A 47 5.74 -17.26 11.70
CA VAL A 47 5.20 -16.35 12.71
C VAL A 47 4.83 -14.98 12.12
N ILE A 48 5.65 -14.43 11.22
CA ILE A 48 5.39 -13.13 10.57
C ILE A 48 4.59 -13.24 9.25
N SER A 49 3.98 -14.39 8.96
CA SER A 49 3.27 -14.65 7.69
C SER A 49 2.14 -13.65 7.38
N ARG A 50 1.59 -12.98 8.40
CA ARG A 50 0.57 -11.93 8.23
C ARG A 50 1.11 -10.65 7.62
N VAL A 51 2.40 -10.35 7.78
CA VAL A 51 3.03 -9.12 7.26
C VAL A 51 2.88 -9.02 5.74
N PRO A 52 3.31 -9.99 4.93
CA PRO A 52 3.18 -9.89 3.48
C PRO A 52 1.73 -9.93 3.01
N ILE A 53 0.84 -10.66 3.70
CA ILE A 53 -0.60 -10.65 3.41
C ILE A 53 -1.18 -9.23 3.61
N GLY A 54 -0.81 -8.58 4.71
CA GLY A 54 -1.21 -7.20 5.00
C GLY A 54 -0.68 -6.22 3.96
N THR A 55 0.60 -6.33 3.60
CA THR A 55 1.22 -5.49 2.56
C THR A 55 0.52 -5.64 1.20
N LEU A 56 0.20 -6.88 0.81
CA LEU A 56 -0.55 -7.16 -0.42
C LEU A 56 -1.95 -6.55 -0.37
N SER A 57 -2.67 -6.77 0.73
CA SER A 57 -4.02 -6.25 0.93
C SER A 57 -4.05 -4.73 0.86
N LEU A 58 -3.10 -4.04 1.49
CA LEU A 58 -2.98 -2.59 1.43
C LEU A 58 -2.71 -2.13 -0.02
N SER A 59 -1.76 -2.76 -0.70
CA SER A 59 -1.37 -2.42 -2.07
C SER A 59 -2.54 -2.55 -3.06
N ILE A 60 -3.31 -3.65 -2.97
CA ILE A 60 -4.50 -3.85 -3.81
C ILE A 60 -5.64 -2.91 -3.36
N GLY A 61 -5.78 -2.67 -2.07
CA GLY A 61 -6.78 -1.77 -1.49
C GLY A 61 -6.67 -0.32 -1.98
N LEU A 62 -5.49 0.12 -2.43
CA LEU A 62 -5.31 1.44 -3.05
C LEU A 62 -5.91 1.56 -4.47
N LEU A 63 -6.19 0.44 -5.15
CA LEU A 63 -6.73 0.45 -6.52
C LEU A 63 -8.07 1.21 -6.67
N PRO A 64 -9.11 0.95 -5.85
CA PRO A 64 -10.35 1.73 -5.93
C PRO A 64 -10.14 3.23 -5.68
N ALA A 65 -9.27 3.59 -4.73
CA ALA A 65 -8.92 4.98 -4.48
C ALA A 65 -8.25 5.63 -5.71
N GLN A 66 -7.34 4.91 -6.37
CA GLN A 66 -6.68 5.39 -7.59
C GLN A 66 -7.69 5.58 -8.74
N LYS A 67 -8.65 4.67 -8.91
CA LYS A 67 -9.74 4.81 -9.88
C LYS A 67 -10.58 6.06 -9.63
N ALA A 68 -11.03 6.25 -8.39
CA ALA A 68 -11.83 7.41 -8.01
C ALA A 68 -11.09 8.73 -8.28
N ARG A 69 -9.83 8.83 -7.83
CA ARG A 69 -8.97 10.00 -8.09
C ARG A 69 -8.79 10.28 -9.58
N THR A 70 -8.57 9.24 -10.38
CA THR A 70 -8.40 9.34 -11.83
C THR A 70 -9.67 9.86 -12.52
N VAL A 71 -10.84 9.35 -12.12
CA VAL A 71 -12.14 9.81 -12.65
C VAL A 71 -12.38 11.28 -12.28
N ILE A 72 -12.17 11.65 -11.03
CA ILE A 72 -12.34 13.04 -10.56
C ILE A 72 -11.40 13.96 -11.35
N TYR A 73 -10.12 13.60 -11.47
CA TYR A 73 -9.13 14.37 -12.21
C TYR A 73 -9.50 14.54 -13.68
N ALA A 74 -9.94 13.46 -14.34
CA ALA A 74 -10.36 13.50 -15.74
C ALA A 74 -11.57 14.41 -15.95
N GLN A 75 -12.61 14.27 -15.12
CA GLN A 75 -13.81 15.10 -15.19
C GLN A 75 -13.49 16.57 -14.93
N TYR A 76 -12.67 16.86 -13.92
CA TYR A 76 -12.23 18.21 -13.63
C TYR A 76 -11.44 18.80 -14.82
N SER A 77 -10.53 18.03 -15.40
CA SER A 77 -9.67 18.49 -16.49
C SER A 77 -10.43 18.79 -17.78
N MET A 78 -11.52 18.06 -18.04
CA MET A 78 -12.40 18.33 -19.19
C MET A 78 -13.30 19.55 -18.98
N ARG A 79 -13.68 19.85 -17.74
CA ARG A 79 -14.60 20.97 -17.41
C ARG A 79 -13.86 22.28 -17.15
N ARG A 80 -12.64 22.22 -16.61
CA ARG A 80 -11.88 23.40 -16.25
C ARG A 80 -11.31 24.04 -17.52
N MET A 81 -11.82 25.20 -17.88
CA MET A 81 -11.37 26.00 -19.01
C MET A 81 -10.30 27.02 -18.56
N VAL A 82 -9.31 27.25 -19.42
CA VAL A 82 -8.30 28.30 -19.29
C VAL A 82 -8.06 28.96 -20.64
N THR A 83 -7.53 30.18 -20.62
CA THR A 83 -7.13 30.89 -21.85
C THR A 83 -5.79 30.37 -22.34
N ASP A 84 -5.72 29.92 -23.59
CA ASP A 84 -4.47 29.52 -24.22
C ASP A 84 -3.62 30.76 -24.64
N PRO A 85 -2.36 30.58 -25.08
CA PRO A 85 -1.54 31.68 -25.58
C PRO A 85 -2.12 32.41 -26.80
N SER A 86 -3.08 31.79 -27.51
CA SER A 86 -3.78 32.37 -28.66
C SER A 86 -5.07 33.12 -28.26
N GLY A 87 -5.39 33.20 -26.97
CA GLY A 87 -6.57 33.90 -26.45
C GLY A 87 -7.86 33.07 -26.43
N HIS A 88 -7.83 31.81 -26.85
CA HIS A 88 -9.00 30.93 -26.86
C HIS A 88 -9.19 30.23 -25.52
N LYS A 89 -10.46 30.03 -25.13
CA LYS A 89 -10.79 29.19 -23.97
C LYS A 89 -10.71 27.72 -24.35
N VAL A 90 -9.77 27.00 -23.76
CA VAL A 90 -9.57 25.56 -23.95
C VAL A 90 -9.65 24.81 -22.61
N PRO A 91 -10.14 23.56 -22.58
CA PRO A 91 -10.10 22.75 -21.37
C PRO A 91 -8.64 22.43 -21.00
N ILE A 92 -8.31 22.36 -19.71
CA ILE A 92 -6.94 22.03 -19.30
C ILE A 92 -6.50 20.63 -19.76
N MET A 93 -7.45 19.74 -20.08
CA MET A 93 -7.17 18.45 -20.72
C MET A 93 -6.44 18.57 -22.08
N SER A 94 -6.50 19.72 -22.76
CA SER A 94 -5.76 19.92 -24.03
C SER A 94 -4.24 19.93 -23.83
N PHE A 95 -3.75 20.24 -22.63
CA PHE A 95 -2.32 20.34 -22.35
C PHE A 95 -1.71 18.97 -22.06
N ARG A 96 -0.55 18.70 -22.68
CA ARG A 96 0.23 17.48 -22.46
C ARG A 96 0.61 17.26 -21.00
N THR A 97 0.81 18.34 -20.25
CA THR A 97 1.11 18.30 -18.81
C THR A 97 -0.04 17.72 -17.99
N GLN A 98 -1.30 17.81 -18.45
CA GLN A 98 -2.45 17.19 -17.81
C GLN A 98 -2.74 15.78 -18.35
N GLN A 99 -2.49 15.56 -19.65
CA GLN A 99 -2.73 14.25 -20.28
C GLN A 99 -1.76 13.17 -19.78
N LEU A 100 -0.48 13.50 -19.64
CA LEU A 100 0.55 12.53 -19.25
C LEU A 100 0.28 11.86 -17.88
N PRO A 101 0.01 12.60 -16.78
CA PRO A 101 -0.30 11.98 -15.50
C PRO A 101 -1.62 11.18 -15.53
N LEU A 102 -2.62 11.61 -16.32
CA LEU A 102 -3.86 10.86 -16.49
C LEU A 102 -3.61 9.51 -17.17
N LEU A 103 -2.91 9.51 -18.30
CA LEU A 103 -2.61 8.30 -19.07
C LEU A 103 -1.76 7.32 -18.27
N ARG A 104 -0.76 7.82 -17.52
CA ARG A 104 0.03 7.01 -16.60
C ARG A 104 -0.83 6.34 -15.53
N SER A 105 -1.76 7.09 -14.93
CA SER A 105 -2.67 6.57 -13.91
C SER A 105 -3.60 5.50 -14.47
N LEU A 106 -4.14 5.71 -15.67
CA LEU A 106 -4.98 4.72 -16.36
C LEU A 106 -4.20 3.45 -16.70
N ALA A 107 -2.97 3.57 -17.19
CA ALA A 107 -2.11 2.43 -17.47
C ALA A 107 -1.82 1.63 -16.18
N GLN A 108 -1.47 2.30 -15.08
CA GLN A 108 -1.24 1.66 -13.79
C GLN A 108 -2.50 0.94 -13.29
N ILE A 109 -3.68 1.57 -13.36
CA ILE A 109 -4.95 0.94 -13.00
C ILE A 109 -5.16 -0.33 -13.81
N LYS A 110 -4.97 -0.29 -15.14
CA LYS A 110 -5.20 -1.46 -16.01
C LYS A 110 -4.26 -2.61 -15.71
N VAL A 111 -2.98 -2.32 -15.45
CA VAL A 111 -2.01 -3.33 -15.03
C VAL A 111 -2.40 -3.93 -13.69
N LEU A 112 -2.71 -3.10 -12.68
CA LEU A 112 -3.08 -3.55 -11.34
C LEU A 112 -4.38 -4.36 -11.33
N GLU A 113 -5.39 -3.98 -12.13
CA GLU A 113 -6.65 -4.74 -12.29
C GLU A 113 -6.40 -6.17 -12.77
N LYS A 114 -5.45 -6.36 -13.68
CA LYS A 114 -5.10 -7.67 -14.23
C LYS A 114 -4.15 -8.45 -13.33
N MET A 115 -3.23 -7.75 -12.65
CA MET A 115 -2.25 -8.36 -11.75
C MET A 115 -2.88 -8.83 -10.43
N ALA A 116 -3.84 -8.08 -9.89
CA ALA A 116 -4.47 -8.37 -8.60
C ALA A 116 -4.98 -9.83 -8.46
N PRO A 117 -5.81 -10.38 -9.37
CA PRO A 117 -6.27 -11.76 -9.24
C PRO A 117 -5.12 -12.78 -9.29
N TRP A 118 -4.12 -12.55 -10.15
CA TRP A 118 -2.95 -13.42 -10.26
C TRP A 118 -2.14 -13.46 -8.96
N VAL A 119 -1.88 -12.30 -8.34
CA VAL A 119 -1.14 -12.25 -7.07
C VAL A 119 -1.96 -12.87 -5.94
N ILE A 120 -3.28 -12.61 -5.88
CA ILE A 120 -4.16 -13.22 -4.87
C ILE A 120 -4.14 -14.75 -4.98
N GLU A 121 -4.27 -15.30 -6.18
CA GLU A 121 -4.21 -16.74 -6.40
C GLU A 121 -2.86 -17.32 -5.96
N ARG A 122 -1.75 -16.66 -6.32
CA ARG A 122 -0.41 -17.08 -5.93
C ARG A 122 -0.22 -17.09 -4.42
N PHE A 123 -0.74 -16.09 -3.72
CA PHE A 123 -0.67 -15.99 -2.25
C PHE A 123 -1.60 -16.98 -1.53
N ARG A 124 -2.70 -17.40 -2.15
CA ARG A 124 -3.60 -18.41 -1.61
C ARG A 124 -3.05 -19.83 -1.75
N ASN A 125 -2.08 -20.03 -2.62
CA ASN A 125 -1.52 -21.35 -2.86
C ASN A 125 -0.56 -21.75 -1.71
N PRO A 126 -0.90 -22.79 -0.90
CA PRO A 126 -0.11 -23.19 0.26
C PRO A 126 1.25 -23.80 -0.11
N THR A 127 1.49 -24.11 -1.39
CA THR A 127 2.77 -24.63 -1.88
C THR A 127 3.83 -23.54 -2.07
N VAL A 128 3.43 -22.27 -1.98
CA VAL A 128 4.36 -21.14 -2.10
C VAL A 128 5.09 -20.95 -0.77
N ASP A 129 6.41 -21.03 -0.83
CA ASP A 129 7.27 -20.74 0.32
C ASP A 129 6.99 -19.33 0.88
N ALA A 130 6.82 -19.25 2.19
CA ALA A 130 6.57 -18.01 2.92
C ALA A 130 7.62 -16.92 2.62
N ARG A 131 8.87 -17.31 2.31
CA ARG A 131 9.95 -16.40 1.90
C ARG A 131 9.65 -15.73 0.56
N VAL A 132 9.12 -16.50 -0.40
CA VAL A 132 8.76 -16.00 -1.73
C VAL A 132 7.53 -15.10 -1.64
N ALA A 133 6.55 -15.45 -0.80
CA ALA A 133 5.42 -14.58 -0.51
C ALA A 133 5.86 -13.25 0.08
N CYS A 134 6.80 -13.26 1.04
CA CYS A 134 7.38 -12.03 1.58
C CYS A 134 8.04 -11.17 0.48
N HIS A 135 8.88 -11.78 -0.34
CA HIS A 135 9.63 -11.07 -1.37
C HIS A 135 8.74 -10.48 -2.48
N MET A 136 7.69 -11.20 -2.89
CA MET A 136 6.74 -10.72 -3.92
C MET A 136 6.06 -9.40 -3.53
N THR A 137 5.89 -9.13 -2.24
CA THR A 137 5.33 -7.85 -1.75
C THR A 137 6.36 -6.74 -1.57
N THR A 138 7.62 -7.07 -1.32
CA THR A 138 8.68 -6.10 -0.99
C THR A 138 9.51 -5.67 -2.19
N CYS A 139 9.37 -6.31 -3.36
CA CYS A 139 10.22 -6.06 -4.53
C CYS A 139 10.13 -4.61 -5.09
N ARG A 140 9.25 -3.76 -4.54
CA ARG A 140 9.15 -2.33 -4.87
C ARG A 140 9.87 -1.39 -3.87
N SER A 141 10.32 -1.88 -2.71
CA SER A 141 11.04 -1.06 -1.74
C SER A 141 12.56 -1.00 -1.97
N SER A 142 13.07 -1.69 -2.99
CA SER A 142 14.48 -1.70 -3.39
C SER A 142 14.80 -0.80 -4.59
N GLU A 143 13.83 -0.08 -5.16
CA GLU A 143 14.14 1.02 -6.07
C GLU A 143 14.59 2.23 -5.23
N PRO A 144 15.79 2.80 -5.46
CA PRO A 144 16.17 4.03 -4.81
C PRO A 144 15.14 5.09 -5.17
N ALA A 145 14.58 5.73 -4.13
CA ALA A 145 13.73 6.91 -4.29
C ALA A 145 14.48 7.90 -5.18
N THR A 146 14.09 7.97 -6.45
CA THR A 146 14.62 8.95 -7.37
C THR A 146 13.98 10.27 -6.94
N VAL A 147 14.75 11.01 -6.16
CA VAL A 147 14.50 12.42 -5.84
C VAL A 147 14.31 13.15 -7.17
N CYS A 148 13.13 13.72 -7.37
CA CYS A 148 12.94 14.86 -8.25
C CYS A 148 12.90 16.11 -7.36
#